data_AF-A0AAW6RQT9-F1
#
_entry.id   AF-A0AAW6RQT9-F1
#
_cell.length_a   1.000
_cell.length_b   1.000
_cell.length_c   1.000
_cell.angle_alpha   90.00
_cell.angle_beta   90.00
_cell.angle_gamma   90.00
#
_symmetry.space_group_name_H-M   'P 1'
#
loop_
_entity.id
_entity.type
_entity.pdbx_description
1 polymer ?
#
loop_
_entity_poly.entity_id
_entity_poly.type
_entity_poly.pdbx_seq_one_letter_code
_entity_poly.pdbx_strand_id
1 'polypeptide(L)'
;MSYSSEHIQIMDMRFSAHVTVAEFEQWLSHVERFFLKKQHFVLVMQTDIGTEFPEEYRQLQAVWYKKYKQLFFQYCLGLVRIAQDPTDQQRLNTPSLHAAWRVPYYVTLDHSDALQWAVQRWICKT
;
A
#
# COMPACT_ATOMS: atom_id res chain seq x y z
N MET A 1 4.72 -27.44 21.18
CA MET A 1 4.63 -26.09 21.79
C MET A 1 3.15 -25.79 22.02
N SER A 2 2.77 -25.34 23.22
CA SER A 2 1.37 -25.16 23.65
C SER A 2 0.82 -23.73 23.47
N TYR A 3 1.66 -22.78 23.03
CA TYR A 3 1.27 -21.40 22.78
C TYR A 3 1.87 -20.92 21.46
N SER A 4 1.04 -20.31 20.63
CA SER A 4 1.44 -19.53 19.47
C SER A 4 0.64 -18.22 19.46
N SER A 5 1.27 -17.15 18.98
CA SER A 5 0.62 -15.87 18.75
C SER A 5 0.96 -15.41 17.35
N GLU A 6 -0.04 -14.91 16.64
CA GLU A 6 0.11 -14.31 15.32
C GLU A 6 -0.35 -12.86 15.37
N HIS A 7 0.50 -11.96 14.88
CA HIS A 7 0.21 -10.53 14.84
C HIS A 7 -0.04 -10.08 13.40
N ILE A 8 -1.25 -9.60 13.14
CA ILE A 8 -1.63 -9.00 11.86
C ILE A 8 -0.87 -7.68 11.69
N GLN A 9 -0.26 -7.48 10.51
CA GLN A 9 0.41 -6.24 10.18
C GLN A 9 -0.32 -5.55 9.02
N ILE A 10 -0.97 -4.44 9.34
CA ILE A 10 -1.61 -3.56 8.37
C ILE A 10 -0.92 -2.20 8.45
N MET A 11 -0.39 -1.75 7.32
CA MET A 11 0.08 -0.38 7.16
C MET A 11 -1.04 0.42 6.52
N ASP A 12 -1.80 1.14 7.35
CA ASP A 12 -2.83 2.07 6.90
C ASP A 12 -2.25 3.49 6.81
N MET A 13 -2.29 4.06 5.61
CA MET A 13 -1.65 5.33 5.31
C MET A 13 -2.56 6.24 4.49
N ARG A 14 -2.38 7.54 4.73
CA ARG A 14 -3.13 8.60 4.05
C ARG A 14 -2.19 9.74 3.70
N PHE A 15 -2.20 10.15 2.44
CA PHE A 15 -1.62 11.42 2.01
C PHE A 15 -2.70 12.49 1.98
N SER A 16 -2.39 13.69 2.48
CA SER A 16 -3.32 14.82 2.51
C SER A 16 -2.58 16.16 2.35
N ALA A 17 -3.30 17.19 1.92
CA ALA A 17 -2.79 18.55 1.76
C ALA A 17 -1.53 18.61 0.87
N HIS A 18 -0.47 19.28 1.31
CA HIS A 18 0.77 19.43 0.56
C HIS A 18 1.80 18.45 1.12
N VAL A 19 2.04 17.36 0.39
CA VAL A 19 3.05 16.37 0.76
C VAL A 19 4.43 16.91 0.39
N THR A 20 5.35 16.92 1.35
CA THR A 20 6.74 17.27 1.11
C THR A 20 7.55 16.07 0.62
N VAL A 21 8.72 16.31 0.03
CA VAL A 21 9.68 15.25 -0.32
C VAL A 21 10.02 14.40 0.92
N ALA A 22 10.27 15.04 2.06
CA ALA A 22 10.64 14.36 3.30
C ALA A 22 9.52 13.43 3.81
N GLU A 23 8.25 13.85 3.75
CA GLU A 23 7.11 13.01 4.13
C GLU A 23 6.92 11.83 3.19
N PHE A 24 7.14 12.04 1.88
CA PHE A 24 7.09 10.97 0.90
C PHE A 24 8.21 9.94 1.13
N GLU A 25 9.45 10.40 1.38
CA GLU A 25 10.59 9.54 1.72
C GLU A 25 10.40 8.82 3.06
N GLN A 26 9.77 9.47 4.04
CA GLN A 26 9.42 8.86 5.31
C GLN A 26 8.45 7.70 5.09
N TRP A 27 7.42 7.88 4.26
CA TRP A 27 6.53 6.80 3.88
C TRP A 27 7.29 5.62 3.25
N LEU A 28 8.16 5.88 2.29
CA LEU A 28 8.98 4.84 1.65
C LEU A 28 9.83 4.08 2.69
N SER A 29 10.44 4.81 3.62
CA SER A 29 11.21 4.25 4.73
C SER A 29 10.36 3.40 5.67
N HIS A 30 9.08 3.72 5.87
CA HIS A 30 8.17 2.90 6.66
C HIS A 30 7.92 1.54 6.00
N VAL A 31 7.73 1.52 4.69
CA VAL A 31 7.59 0.27 3.93
C VAL A 31 8.88 -0.56 4.00
N GLU A 32 10.03 0.08 3.86
CA GLU A 32 11.34 -0.59 3.93
C GLU A 32 11.58 -1.32 5.26
N ARG A 33 11.04 -0.81 6.37
CA ARG A 33 11.17 -1.47 7.67
C ARG A 33 10.57 -2.88 7.70
N PHE A 34 9.52 -3.15 6.93
CA PHE A 34 8.96 -4.49 6.80
C PHE A 34 9.94 -5.43 6.09
N PHE A 35 10.62 -4.94 5.05
CA PHE A 35 11.60 -5.74 4.31
C PHE A 35 12.81 -6.09 5.16
N LEU A 36 13.34 -5.12 5.92
CA LEU A 36 14.47 -5.33 6.82
C LEU A 36 14.17 -6.37 7.89
N LYS A 37 12.92 -6.38 8.39
CA LYS A 37 12.44 -7.36 9.37
C LYS A 37 12.00 -8.68 8.74
N LYS A 38 12.04 -8.81 7.41
CA LYS A 38 11.47 -9.94 6.65
C LYS A 38 10.02 -10.24 7.06
N GLN A 39 9.28 -9.18 7.33
CA GLN A 39 7.97 -9.23 7.93
C GLN A 39 6.90 -9.01 6.85
N HIS A 40 5.94 -9.92 6.78
CA HIS A 40 4.79 -9.74 5.91
C HIS A 40 3.92 -8.58 6.40
N PHE A 41 3.23 -7.90 5.47
CA PHE A 41 2.27 -6.84 5.77
C PHE A 41 1.21 -6.73 4.66
N VAL A 42 0.11 -6.05 4.97
CA VAL A 42 -0.89 -5.61 4.00
C VAL A 42 -0.89 -4.08 3.96
N LEU A 43 -0.93 -3.49 2.77
CA LEU A 43 -0.90 -2.04 2.57
C LEU A 43 -2.31 -1.52 2.28
N VAL A 44 -2.78 -0.59 3.08
CA VAL A 44 -4.00 0.19 2.86
C VAL A 44 -3.57 1.62 2.57
N MET A 45 -3.97 2.17 1.43
CA MET A 45 -3.50 3.47 0.98
C MET A 45 -4.64 4.36 0.49
N GLN A 46 -4.70 5.56 1.05
CA GLN A 46 -5.61 6.63 0.66
C GLN A 46 -4.83 7.89 0.28
N THR A 47 -5.40 8.67 -0.62
CA THR A 47 -4.95 10.04 -0.92
C THR A 47 -6.18 10.93 -0.88
N ASP A 48 -6.10 12.06 -0.20
CA ASP A 48 -7.22 12.99 -0.11
C ASP A 48 -7.41 13.82 -1.37
N ILE A 49 -8.63 14.28 -1.59
CA ILE A 49 -8.96 15.24 -2.63
C ILE A 49 -8.11 16.50 -2.42
N GLY A 50 -7.51 17.00 -3.50
CA GLY A 50 -6.64 18.18 -3.45
C GLY A 50 -5.26 17.92 -2.83
N THR A 51 -4.87 16.66 -2.61
CA THR A 51 -3.50 16.36 -2.20
C THR A 51 -2.53 16.68 -3.33
N GLU A 52 -1.52 17.50 -3.01
CA GLU A 52 -0.43 17.85 -3.90
C GLU A 52 0.83 17.08 -3.52
N PHE A 53 1.50 16.51 -4.52
CA PHE A 53 2.78 15.83 -4.35
C PHE A 53 3.90 16.70 -4.92
N PRO A 54 5.13 16.60 -4.37
CA PRO A 54 6.26 17.36 -4.87
C PRO A 54 6.60 16.91 -6.29
N GLU A 55 7.11 17.79 -7.15
CA GLU A 55 7.35 17.48 -8.57
C GLU A 55 8.20 16.21 -8.77
N GLU A 56 9.18 15.99 -7.90
CA GLU A 56 10.12 14.87 -7.95
C GLU A 56 9.55 13.55 -7.43
N TYR A 57 8.33 13.51 -6.88
CA TYR A 57 7.78 12.32 -6.20
C TYR A 57 7.79 11.07 -7.10
N ARG A 58 7.49 11.24 -8.40
CA ARG A 58 7.47 10.11 -9.36
C ARG A 58 8.86 9.52 -9.57
N GLN A 59 9.88 10.38 -9.61
CA GLN A 59 11.27 9.94 -9.76
C GLN A 59 11.71 9.19 -8.51
N LEU A 60 11.43 9.73 -7.32
CA LEU A 60 11.70 9.08 -6.04
C LEU A 60 11.02 7.71 -5.96
N GLN A 61 9.73 7.65 -6.28
CA GLN A 61 8.96 6.41 -6.31
C GLN A 61 9.53 5.40 -7.31
N ALA A 62 9.92 5.83 -8.50
CA ALA A 62 10.47 4.94 -9.53
C ALA A 62 11.84 4.36 -9.11
N VAL A 63 12.72 5.19 -8.53
CA VAL A 63 14.03 4.75 -8.01
C VAL A 63 13.83 3.74 -6.88
N TRP A 64 12.97 4.07 -5.92
CA TRP A 64 12.63 3.18 -4.82
C TRP A 64 12.05 1.85 -5.31
N TYR A 65 11.09 1.90 -6.23
CA TYR A 65 10.44 0.72 -6.77
C TYR A 65 11.44 -0.18 -7.52
N LYS A 66 12.34 0.39 -8.31
CA LYS A 66 13.39 -0.37 -9.00
C LYS A 66 14.27 -1.15 -8.01
N LYS A 67 14.59 -0.56 -6.87
CA LYS A 67 15.42 -1.16 -5.81
C LYS A 67 14.67 -2.23 -5.01
N TYR A 68 13.42 -1.97 -4.65
CA TYR A 68 12.70 -2.77 -3.66
C TYR A 68 11.55 -3.63 -4.21
N LYS A 69 11.21 -3.56 -5.51
CA LYS A 69 10.06 -4.30 -6.09
C LYS A 69 10.02 -5.78 -5.74
N GLN A 70 11.17 -6.47 -5.73
CA GLN A 70 11.21 -7.90 -5.42
C GLN A 70 10.87 -8.16 -3.95
N LEU A 71 11.42 -7.35 -3.04
CA LEU A 71 11.11 -7.42 -1.61
C LEU A 71 9.65 -7.02 -1.33
N PHE A 72 9.14 -6.02 -2.06
CA PHE A 72 7.73 -5.65 -1.99
C PHE A 72 6.84 -6.82 -2.41
N PHE A 73 7.07 -7.47 -3.54
CA PHE A 73 6.28 -8.65 -3.95
C PHE A 73 6.43 -9.84 -3.02
N GLN A 74 7.55 -9.95 -2.32
CA GLN A 74 7.79 -11.03 -1.37
C GLN A 74 7.05 -10.82 -0.04
N TYR A 75 7.04 -9.60 0.48
CA TYR A 75 6.55 -9.31 1.84
C TYR A 75 5.19 -8.61 1.88
N CYS A 76 4.79 -7.91 0.82
CA CYS A 76 3.45 -7.33 0.71
C CYS A 76 2.46 -8.42 0.32
N LEU A 77 1.57 -8.79 1.25
CA LEU A 77 0.54 -9.79 1.01
C LEU A 77 -0.56 -9.24 0.11
N GLY A 78 -0.80 -7.93 0.11
CA GLY A 78 -1.78 -7.28 -0.74
C GLY A 78 -1.81 -5.76 -0.57
N LEU A 79 -2.39 -5.09 -1.56
CA LEU A 79 -2.55 -3.64 -1.61
C LEU A 79 -4.02 -3.29 -1.83
N VAL A 80 -4.60 -2.51 -0.94
CA VAL A 80 -5.91 -1.89 -1.16
C VAL A 80 -5.76 -0.37 -1.28
N ARG A 81 -6.47 0.20 -2.26
CA ARG A 81 -6.58 1.64 -2.48
C ARG A 81 -7.98 2.10 -2.13
N ILE A 82 -8.06 3.15 -1.31
CA ILE A 82 -9.31 3.83 -1.01
C ILE A 82 -9.44 4.99 -1.98
N ALA A 83 -10.35 4.85 -2.93
CA ALA A 83 -10.65 5.86 -3.93
C ALA A 83 -11.49 7.00 -3.33
N GLN A 84 -11.33 8.19 -3.90
CA GLN A 84 -12.01 9.39 -3.41
C GLN A 84 -13.49 9.42 -3.84
N ASP A 85 -13.77 8.93 -5.04
CA ASP A 85 -15.08 8.91 -5.68
C ASP A 85 -15.14 7.77 -6.72
N PRO A 86 -16.33 7.48 -7.29
CA PRO A 86 -16.48 6.40 -8.27
C PRO A 86 -15.63 6.56 -9.54
N THR A 87 -15.33 7.79 -9.96
CA THR A 87 -14.48 8.06 -11.14
C THR A 87 -13.02 7.72 -10.83
N ASP A 88 -12.53 8.11 -9.65
CA ASP A 88 -11.20 7.74 -9.17
C ASP A 88 -11.08 6.22 -8.97
N GLN A 89 -12.14 5.57 -8.48
CA GLN A 89 -12.18 4.11 -8.35
C GLN A 89 -11.96 3.42 -9.70
N GLN A 90 -12.64 3.86 -10.76
CA GLN A 90 -12.47 3.31 -12.12
C GLN A 90 -11.04 3.51 -12.63
N ARG A 91 -10.45 4.70 -12.39
CA ARG A 91 -9.08 5.02 -12.77
C ARG A 91 -8.04 4.15 -12.05
N LEU A 92 -8.28 3.88 -10.76
CA LEU A 92 -7.40 3.06 -9.93
C LEU A 92 -7.61 1.55 -10.13
N ASN A 93 -8.78 1.12 -10.60
CA ASN A 93 -9.16 -0.29 -10.76
C ASN A 93 -8.98 -0.81 -12.20
N THR A 94 -7.91 -0.40 -12.88
CA THR A 94 -7.64 -0.81 -14.27
C THR A 94 -6.83 -2.10 -14.35
N PRO A 95 -7.04 -2.95 -15.38
CA PRO A 95 -6.27 -4.18 -15.56
C PRO A 95 -4.75 -3.97 -15.59
N SER A 96 -4.30 -2.84 -16.13
CA SER A 96 -2.87 -2.47 -16.17
C SER A 96 -2.27 -2.28 -14.77
N LEU A 97 -3.01 -1.69 -13.84
CA LEU A 97 -2.56 -1.52 -12.45
C LEU A 97 -2.54 -2.86 -11.71
N HIS A 98 -3.55 -3.70 -11.90
CA HIS A 98 -3.55 -5.07 -11.36
C HIS A 98 -2.33 -5.87 -11.83
N ALA A 99 -2.00 -5.80 -13.12
CA ALA A 99 -0.83 -6.47 -13.68
C ALA A 99 0.50 -5.90 -13.15
N ALA A 100 0.56 -4.59 -12.91
CA ALA A 100 1.78 -3.90 -12.46
C ALA A 100 2.19 -4.27 -11.02
N TRP A 101 1.21 -4.40 -10.10
CA TRP A 101 1.48 -4.60 -8.67
C TRP A 101 1.90 -6.03 -8.31
N ARG A 102 1.54 -7.05 -9.10
CA ARG A 102 1.91 -8.48 -8.91
C ARG A 102 1.59 -9.08 -7.54
N VAL A 103 0.87 -8.35 -6.70
CA VAL A 103 0.26 -8.77 -5.45
C VAL A 103 -1.24 -8.58 -5.59
N PRO A 104 -2.07 -9.29 -4.81
CA PRO A 104 -3.50 -9.02 -4.78
C PRO A 104 -3.78 -7.53 -4.56
N TYR A 105 -4.56 -6.98 -5.47
CA TYR A 105 -4.83 -5.55 -5.55
C TYR A 105 -6.33 -5.32 -5.51
N TYR A 106 -6.78 -4.40 -4.65
CA TYR A 106 -8.19 -4.09 -4.47
C TYR A 106 -8.42 -2.59 -4.41
N VAL A 107 -9.58 -2.13 -4.86
CA VAL A 107 -9.96 -0.71 -4.86
C VAL A 107 -11.39 -0.57 -4.36
N THR A 108 -11.58 0.22 -3.31
CA THR A 108 -12.88 0.46 -2.69
C THR A 108 -13.08 1.94 -2.41
N LEU A 109 -14.31 2.34 -2.14
CA LEU A 109 -14.68 3.69 -1.69
C LEU A 109 -14.79 3.77 -0.17
N ASP A 110 -14.86 2.62 0.51
CA ASP A 110 -15.14 2.54 1.94
C ASP A 110 -13.91 2.08 2.73
N HIS A 111 -13.57 2.82 3.78
CA HIS A 111 -12.40 2.51 4.60
C HIS A 111 -12.58 1.22 5.42
N SER A 112 -13.81 0.95 5.91
CA SER A 112 -14.09 -0.28 6.66
C SER A 112 -13.94 -1.51 5.77
N ASP A 113 -14.43 -1.45 4.54
CA ASP A 113 -14.27 -2.49 3.53
C ASP A 113 -12.79 -2.72 3.19
N ALA A 114 -11.99 -1.66 3.08
CA ALA A 114 -10.55 -1.77 2.85
C ALA A 114 -9.85 -2.51 4.00
N LEU A 115 -10.17 -2.17 5.26
CA LEU A 115 -9.62 -2.84 6.43
C LEU A 115 -10.08 -4.29 6.52
N GLN A 116 -11.36 -4.58 6.26
CA GLN A 116 -11.89 -5.93 6.25
C GLN A 116 -11.17 -6.78 5.21
N TRP A 117 -11.00 -6.27 3.99
CA TRP A 117 -10.24 -6.93 2.94
C TRP A 117 -8.79 -7.16 3.37
N ALA A 118 -8.15 -6.17 4.01
CA ALA A 118 -6.77 -6.30 4.47
C ALA A 118 -6.58 -7.40 5.53
N VAL A 119 -7.49 -7.46 6.51
CA VAL A 119 -7.51 -8.53 7.52
C VAL A 119 -7.74 -9.89 6.87
N GLN A 120 -8.73 -10.00 5.99
CA GLN A 120 -8.98 -11.24 5.25
C GLN A 120 -7.76 -11.68 4.44
N ARG A 121 -7.06 -10.72 3.81
CA ARG A 121 -5.86 -11.02 3.03
C ARG A 121 -4.71 -11.52 3.90
N TRP A 122 -4.57 -11.00 5.12
CA TRP A 122 -3.62 -11.52 6.08
C TRP A 122 -3.93 -12.96 6.50
N ILE A 123 -5.19 -13.26 6.78
CA ILE A 123 -5.63 -14.57 7.28
C ILE A 123 -5.53 -15.62 6.16
N CYS A 124 -5.98 -15.28 4.95
CA CYS A 124 -6.01 -16.17 3.79
C CYS A 124 -4.73 -16.02 2.96
N LYS A 125 -3.56 -16.40 3.50
CA LYS A 125 -2.24 -16.27 2.85
C LYS A 125 -2.03 -17.13 1.59
N THR A 126 -3.07 -17.83 1.14
CA THR A 126 -3.07 -18.64 -0.09
C THR A 126 -2.92 -17.79 -1.34
#